data_AF-A0A942HXU9-F1
#
_entry.id   AF-A0A942HXU9-F1
#
_cell.length_a   1.000
_cell.length_b   1.000
_cell.length_c   1.000
_cell.angle_alpha   90.00
_cell.angle_beta   90.00
_cell.angle_gamma   90.00
#
_symmetry.space_group_name_H-M   'P 1'
#
loop_
_entity.id
_entity.type
_entity.pdbx_description
1 polymer ?
#
loop_
_entity_poly.entity_id
_entity_poly.type
_entity_poly.pdbx_seq_one_letter_code
_entity_poly.pdbx_strand_id
1 'polypeptide(L)'
;MKKTLMIATTLSTLLAFAPIARAVDGEVKADSQKVEADKAKIQSDKKEITQDKQQVQADHKEVKKLKKVIKEEKKNGTSPDKIAQDQEELKKKKEEQKKDVEKLKTAKQELKKDRQEKHKDVKEQKQDEKKQST
;
A
#
# COMPACT_ATOMS: atom_id res chain seq x y z
N MET A 1 -77.02 31.03 -3.80
CA MET A 1 -77.39 30.57 -5.16
C MET A 1 -76.17 29.83 -5.71
N LYS A 2 -76.21 28.50 -5.91
CA LYS A 2 -76.47 27.85 -7.21
C LYS A 2 -75.71 28.56 -8.35
N LYS A 3 -74.93 27.96 -9.25
CA LYS A 3 -74.49 26.57 -9.53
C LYS A 3 -73.68 26.73 -10.85
N THR A 4 -72.61 25.95 -11.02
CA THR A 4 -72.16 25.33 -12.29
C THR A 4 -71.67 26.21 -13.46
N LEU A 5 -70.43 25.96 -13.92
CA LEU A 5 -70.05 25.52 -15.29
C LEU A 5 -68.51 25.32 -15.33
N MET A 6 -67.95 24.11 -15.22
CA MET A 6 -67.71 23.07 -16.25
C MET A 6 -66.82 23.45 -17.46
N ILE A 7 -65.68 22.74 -17.50
CA ILE A 7 -64.94 22.16 -18.64
C ILE A 7 -63.94 23.05 -19.40
N ALA A 8 -62.66 22.67 -19.29
CA ALA A 8 -61.77 22.53 -20.45
C ALA A 8 -60.74 21.43 -20.15
N THR A 9 -61.01 20.25 -20.70
CA THR A 9 -60.08 19.13 -20.85
C THR A 9 -58.97 19.49 -21.84
N THR A 10 -57.70 19.29 -21.46
CA THR A 10 -56.69 18.71 -22.37
C THR A 10 -55.63 17.92 -21.61
N LEU A 11 -55.54 16.67 -22.03
CA LEU A 11 -54.51 15.67 -21.80
C LEU A 11 -53.15 16.22 -22.25
N SER A 12 -52.13 16.19 -21.39
CA SER A 12 -50.73 16.24 -21.86
C SER A 12 -49.82 15.52 -20.88
N THR A 13 -49.79 14.19 -21.03
CA THR A 13 -48.65 13.38 -20.63
C THR A 13 -47.43 13.86 -21.40
N LEU A 14 -46.44 14.42 -20.71
CA LEU A 14 -45.07 14.38 -21.22
C LEU A 14 -44.18 13.83 -20.11
N LEU A 15 -43.96 12.51 -20.20
CA LEU A 15 -42.81 11.84 -19.61
C LEU A 15 -41.57 12.47 -20.27
N ALA A 16 -40.99 13.51 -19.65
CA ALA A 16 -39.71 14.01 -20.08
C ALA A 16 -38.65 13.03 -19.57
N PHE A 17 -38.11 12.26 -20.53
CA PHE A 17 -36.94 11.41 -20.40
C PHE A 17 -35.85 12.07 -19.54
N ALA A 18 -35.37 11.30 -18.56
CA ALA A 18 -34.28 11.66 -17.68
C ALA A 18 -33.00 12.04 -18.45
N PRO A 19 -32.20 13.00 -17.98
CA PRO A 19 -30.86 13.20 -18.48
C PRO A 19 -29.93 12.14 -17.86
N ILE A 20 -29.86 10.94 -18.43
CA ILE A 20 -28.78 10.00 -18.10
C ILE A 20 -27.65 10.24 -19.10
N ALA A 21 -26.93 11.33 -18.92
CA ALA A 21 -25.68 11.60 -19.64
C ALA A 21 -24.58 12.13 -18.70
N ARG A 22 -24.60 11.71 -17.42
CA ARG A 22 -23.60 12.12 -16.41
C ARG A 22 -23.00 10.97 -15.59
N ALA A 23 -23.14 9.72 -16.04
CA ALA A 23 -22.49 8.59 -15.37
C ALA A 23 -21.04 8.38 -15.86
N VAL A 24 -20.78 8.54 -17.16
CA VAL A 24 -19.52 8.07 -17.79
C VAL A 24 -18.32 9.00 -17.53
N ASP A 25 -18.51 10.32 -17.53
CA ASP A 25 -17.46 11.30 -17.15
C ASP A 25 -17.06 11.20 -15.67
N GLY A 26 -17.99 10.71 -14.83
CA GLY A 26 -17.76 10.46 -13.41
C GLY A 26 -16.87 9.24 -13.17
N GLU A 27 -17.03 8.18 -13.97
CA GLU A 27 -16.24 6.94 -13.85
C GLU A 27 -14.76 7.15 -14.20
N VAL A 28 -14.45 7.85 -15.31
CA VAL A 28 -13.06 8.14 -15.71
C VAL A 28 -12.34 9.03 -14.68
N LYS A 29 -13.05 10.01 -14.09
CA LYS A 29 -12.52 10.85 -13.01
C LYS A 29 -12.32 10.07 -11.71
N ALA A 30 -13.25 9.18 -11.36
CA ALA A 30 -13.15 8.34 -10.17
C ALA A 30 -11.96 7.36 -10.27
N ASP A 31 -11.73 6.77 -11.43
CA ASP A 31 -10.60 5.85 -11.64
C ASP A 31 -9.26 6.61 -11.64
N SER A 32 -9.20 7.82 -12.20
CA SER A 32 -8.01 8.68 -12.11
C SER A 32 -7.63 9.00 -10.65
N GLN A 33 -8.63 9.30 -9.81
CA GLN A 33 -8.41 9.54 -8.37
C GLN A 33 -7.91 8.29 -7.63
N LYS A 34 -8.41 7.09 -7.96
CA LYS A 34 -7.90 5.83 -7.40
C LYS A 34 -6.43 5.62 -7.74
N VAL A 35 -6.03 5.81 -9.00
CA VAL A 35 -4.63 5.68 -9.42
C VAL A 35 -3.72 6.68 -8.71
N GLU A 36 -4.18 7.89 -8.42
CA GLU A 36 -3.44 8.86 -7.61
C GLU A 36 -3.29 8.41 -6.15
N ALA A 37 -4.35 7.89 -5.54
CA ALA A 37 -4.32 7.33 -4.20
C ALA A 37 -3.32 6.15 -4.11
N ASP A 38 -3.33 5.23 -5.09
CA ASP A 38 -2.40 4.11 -5.16
C ASP A 38 -0.95 4.57 -5.35
N LYS A 39 -0.72 5.63 -6.14
CA LYS A 39 0.62 6.24 -6.26
C LYS A 39 1.10 6.77 -4.91
N ALA A 40 0.24 7.46 -4.15
CA ALA A 40 0.60 8.00 -2.85
C ALA A 40 0.92 6.89 -1.85
N LYS A 41 0.10 5.83 -1.80
CA LYS A 41 0.31 4.66 -0.94
C LYS A 41 1.64 3.96 -1.26
N ILE A 42 1.89 3.64 -2.53
CA ILE A 42 3.16 3.05 -3.00
C ILE A 42 4.37 3.92 -2.64
N GLN A 43 4.22 5.25 -2.61
CA GLN A 43 5.30 6.13 -2.17
C GLN A 43 5.54 6.05 -0.66
N SER A 44 4.48 5.95 0.14
CA SER A 44 4.61 5.73 1.59
C SER A 44 5.30 4.41 1.88
N ASP A 45 4.82 3.31 1.30
CA ASP A 45 5.36 1.97 1.49
C ASP A 45 6.86 1.90 1.11
N LYS A 46 7.26 2.62 0.05
CA LYS A 46 8.67 2.74 -0.34
C LYS A 46 9.53 3.43 0.71
N LYS A 47 9.01 4.47 1.35
CA LYS A 47 9.72 5.19 2.42
C LYS A 47 9.88 4.30 3.64
N GLU A 48 8.81 3.63 4.05
CA GLU A 48 8.81 2.67 5.16
C GLU A 48 9.80 1.53 4.91
N ILE A 49 9.73 0.86 3.75
CA ILE A 49 10.70 -0.19 3.39
C ILE A 49 12.14 0.32 3.37
N THR A 50 12.36 1.60 3.04
CA THR A 50 13.71 2.18 3.06
C THR A 50 14.20 2.37 4.49
N GLN A 51 13.34 2.83 5.40
CA GLN A 51 13.65 2.93 6.82
C GLN A 51 13.91 1.55 7.43
N ASP A 52 13.06 0.57 7.16
CA ASP A 52 13.24 -0.81 7.64
C ASP A 52 14.56 -1.41 7.15
N LYS A 53 14.95 -1.15 5.90
CA LYS A 53 16.26 -1.58 5.37
C LYS A 53 17.41 -0.97 6.15
N GLN A 54 17.33 0.31 6.51
CA GLN A 54 18.36 0.98 7.28
C GLN A 54 18.46 0.38 8.69
N GLN A 55 17.32 0.10 9.33
CA GLN A 55 17.27 -0.55 10.63
C GLN A 55 17.92 -1.94 10.59
N VAL A 56 17.49 -2.80 9.65
CA VAL A 56 18.08 -4.15 9.46
C VAL A 56 19.59 -4.10 9.24
N GLN A 57 20.08 -3.08 8.51
CA GLN A 57 21.51 -2.88 8.31
C GLN A 57 22.23 -2.46 9.61
N ALA A 58 21.61 -1.62 10.44
CA ALA A 58 22.14 -1.24 11.75
C ALA A 58 22.24 -2.48 12.65
N ASP A 59 21.16 -3.26 12.75
CA ASP A 59 21.12 -4.49 13.56
C ASP A 59 22.18 -5.49 13.11
N HIS A 60 22.42 -5.61 11.79
CA HIS A 60 23.48 -6.44 11.25
C HIS A 60 24.87 -6.00 11.73
N LYS A 61 25.13 -4.69 11.83
CA LYS A 61 26.39 -4.17 12.34
C LYS A 61 26.54 -4.48 13.83
N GLU A 62 25.47 -4.37 14.62
CA GLU A 62 25.49 -4.73 16.04
C GLU A 62 25.79 -6.20 16.27
N VAL A 63 25.08 -7.10 15.57
CA VAL A 63 25.32 -8.55 15.59
C VAL A 63 26.77 -8.85 15.23
N LYS A 64 27.35 -8.14 14.25
CA LYS A 64 28.75 -8.30 13.86
C LYS A 64 29.71 -7.82 14.96
N LYS A 65 29.40 -6.72 15.65
CA LYS A 65 30.19 -6.21 16.78
C LYS A 65 30.16 -7.19 17.96
N LEU A 66 28.98 -7.63 18.40
CA LEU A 66 28.81 -8.63 19.47
C LEU A 66 29.59 -9.92 19.18
N LYS A 67 29.54 -10.43 17.93
CA LYS A 67 30.35 -11.58 17.53
C LYS A 67 31.85 -11.36 17.71
N LYS A 68 32.36 -10.15 17.47
CA LYS A 68 33.78 -9.84 17.67
C LYS A 68 34.12 -9.78 19.15
N VAL A 69 33.30 -9.12 19.96
CA VAL A 69 33.44 -9.05 21.42
C VAL A 69 33.54 -10.45 22.01
N ILE A 70 32.56 -11.33 21.74
CA ILE A 70 32.58 -12.73 22.20
C ILE A 70 33.84 -13.47 21.76
N LYS A 71 34.33 -13.22 20.53
CA LYS A 71 35.54 -13.85 20.01
C LYS A 71 36.80 -13.38 20.75
N GLU A 72 36.86 -12.11 21.12
CA GLU A 72 37.96 -11.52 21.89
C GLU A 72 37.91 -11.97 23.34
N GLU A 73 36.74 -11.97 23.97
CA GLU A 73 36.54 -12.46 25.33
C GLU A 73 36.96 -13.91 25.51
N LYS A 74 36.64 -14.77 24.52
CA LYS A 74 37.10 -16.16 24.47
C LYS A 74 38.62 -16.29 24.39
N LYS A 75 39.30 -15.38 23.68
CA LYS A 75 40.76 -15.37 23.59
C LYS A 75 41.41 -14.87 24.87
N ASN A 76 40.79 -13.89 25.52
CA ASN A 76 41.32 -13.23 26.71
C ASN A 76 41.02 -14.00 28.01
N GLY A 77 40.34 -15.16 27.93
CA GLY A 77 40.02 -15.99 29.09
C GLY A 77 38.93 -15.41 30.00
N THR A 78 37.96 -14.69 29.41
CA THR A 78 36.81 -14.16 30.17
C THR A 78 35.98 -15.30 30.76
N SER A 79 35.29 -15.04 31.88
CA SER A 79 34.44 -16.04 32.54
C SER A 79 33.43 -16.66 31.55
N PRO A 80 33.27 -18.00 31.54
CA PRO A 80 32.33 -18.68 30.65
C PRO A 80 30.89 -18.21 30.82
N ASP A 81 30.49 -17.75 32.02
CA ASP A 81 29.13 -17.26 32.28
C ASP A 81 28.81 -15.98 31.50
N LYS A 82 29.77 -15.04 31.42
CA LYS A 82 29.60 -13.81 30.62
C LYS A 82 29.52 -14.12 29.14
N ILE A 83 30.39 -15.01 28.66
CA ILE A 83 30.39 -15.46 27.27
C ILE A 83 29.05 -16.15 26.93
N ALA A 84 28.48 -16.92 27.86
CA ALA A 84 27.19 -17.56 27.68
C ALA A 84 26.04 -16.54 27.59
N GLN A 85 26.05 -15.52 28.44
CA GLN A 85 25.08 -14.41 28.40
C GLN A 85 25.15 -13.66 27.05
N ASP A 86 26.34 -13.27 26.61
CA ASP A 86 26.53 -12.59 25.32
C ASP A 86 26.11 -13.47 24.13
N GLN A 87 26.35 -14.79 24.22
CA GLN A 87 25.90 -15.74 23.21
C GLN A 87 24.37 -15.86 23.16
N GLU A 88 23.70 -15.76 24.30
CA GLU A 88 22.24 -15.74 24.37
C GLU A 88 21.67 -14.45 23.79
N GLU A 89 22.24 -13.29 24.14
CA GLU A 89 21.86 -12.01 23.54
C GLU A 89 22.07 -12.02 22.02
N LEU A 90 23.20 -12.57 21.56
CA LEU A 90 23.47 -12.73 20.14
C LEU A 90 22.45 -13.64 19.44
N LYS A 91 21.93 -14.67 20.10
CA LYS A 91 20.85 -15.51 19.55
C LYS A 91 19.57 -14.71 19.42
N LYS A 92 19.16 -14.01 20.47
CA LYS A 92 17.96 -13.15 20.48
C LYS A 92 18.00 -12.10 19.37
N LYS A 93 19.10 -11.33 19.26
CA LYS A 93 19.28 -10.34 18.19
C LYS A 93 19.23 -10.94 16.78
N LYS A 94 19.76 -12.15 16.59
CA LYS A 94 19.67 -12.83 15.29
C LYS A 94 18.25 -13.29 14.97
N GLU A 95 17.47 -13.71 15.96
CA GLU A 95 16.07 -14.10 15.75
C GLU A 95 15.20 -12.89 15.41
N GLU A 96 15.39 -11.78 16.12
CA GLU A 96 14.75 -10.49 15.80
C GLU A 96 15.12 -10.04 14.38
N GLN A 97 16.42 -10.00 14.07
CA GLN A 97 16.90 -9.66 12.73
C GLN A 97 16.28 -10.55 11.64
N LYS A 98 16.11 -11.85 11.89
CA LYS A 98 15.44 -12.75 10.93
C LYS A 98 13.99 -12.36 10.71
N LYS A 99 13.25 -12.05 11.78
CA LYS A 99 11.85 -11.62 11.69
C LYS A 99 11.73 -10.32 10.89
N ASP A 100 12.62 -9.36 11.13
CA ASP A 100 12.58 -8.08 10.42
C ASP A 100 12.94 -8.23 8.95
N VAL A 101 13.90 -9.10 8.62
CA VAL A 101 14.21 -9.46 7.23
C VAL A 101 13.02 -10.12 6.53
N GLU A 102 12.29 -11.02 7.20
CA GLU A 102 11.10 -11.66 6.62
C GLU A 102 9.96 -10.64 6.42
N LYS A 103 9.68 -9.77 7.40
CA LYS A 103 8.71 -8.68 7.24
C LYS A 103 9.04 -7.79 6.05
N LEU A 104 10.31 -7.39 5.92
CA LEU A 104 10.79 -6.55 4.83
C LEU A 104 10.67 -7.24 3.47
N LYS A 105 10.87 -8.57 3.43
CA LYS A 105 10.67 -9.37 2.23
C LYS A 105 9.19 -9.39 1.83
N THR A 106 8.28 -9.61 2.78
CA THR A 106 6.84 -9.59 2.53
C THR A 106 6.37 -8.21 2.06
N ALA A 107 6.76 -7.13 2.74
CA ALA A 107 6.43 -5.76 2.35
C ALA A 107 6.91 -5.43 0.92
N LYS A 108 8.11 -5.90 0.53
CA LYS A 108 8.58 -5.77 -0.85
C LYS A 108 7.75 -6.55 -1.87
N GLN A 109 7.26 -7.73 -1.50
CA GLN A 109 6.41 -8.54 -2.37
C GLN A 109 5.05 -7.89 -2.57
N GLU A 110 4.45 -7.36 -1.50
CA GLU A 110 3.21 -6.59 -1.56
C GLU A 110 3.38 -5.34 -2.42
N LEU A 111 4.41 -4.52 -2.16
CA LEU A 111 4.72 -3.37 -3.01
C LEU A 111 4.90 -3.73 -4.49
N LYS A 112 5.43 -4.93 -4.79
CA LYS A 112 5.56 -5.40 -6.17
C LYS A 112 4.20 -5.69 -6.79
N LYS A 113 3.28 -6.31 -6.04
CA LYS A 113 1.89 -6.58 -6.48
C LYS A 113 1.13 -5.28 -6.69
N ASP A 114 1.15 -4.37 -5.73
CA ASP A 114 0.48 -3.06 -5.81
C ASP A 114 0.96 -2.27 -7.05
N ARG A 115 2.26 -2.35 -7.36
CA ARG A 115 2.80 -1.74 -8.59
C ARG A 115 2.31 -2.41 -9.87
N GLN A 116 2.09 -3.72 -9.86
CA GLN A 116 1.57 -4.46 -11.01
C GLN A 116 0.09 -4.19 -11.23
N GLU A 117 -0.70 -4.15 -10.16
CA GLU A 117 -2.13 -3.83 -10.18
C GLU A 117 -2.35 -2.42 -10.73
N LYS A 118 -1.71 -1.42 -10.12
CA LYS A 118 -1.75 -0.05 -10.65
C LYS A 118 -1.32 0.05 -12.12
N HIS A 119 -0.37 -0.77 -12.57
CA HIS A 119 0.04 -0.76 -13.98
C HIS A 119 -1.07 -1.28 -14.91
N LYS A 120 -1.85 -2.28 -14.47
CA LYS A 120 -3.03 -2.76 -15.18
C LYS A 120 -4.11 -1.68 -15.19
N ASP A 121 -4.40 -1.07 -14.05
CA ASP A 121 -5.44 -0.03 -13.94
C ASP A 121 -5.14 1.15 -14.88
N VAL A 122 -3.89 1.61 -14.90
CA VAL A 122 -3.44 2.66 -15.82
C VAL A 122 -3.55 2.23 -17.29
N LYS A 123 -3.36 0.94 -17.61
CA LYS A 123 -3.49 0.43 -18.97
C LYS A 123 -4.96 0.36 -19.40
N GLU A 124 -5.84 -0.08 -18.51
CA GLU A 124 -7.28 -0.16 -18.73
C GLU A 124 -7.87 1.23 -18.94
N GLN A 125 -7.53 2.19 -18.07
CA GLN A 125 -7.90 3.61 -18.24
C GLN A 125 -7.55 4.15 -19.63
N LYS A 126 -6.31 3.94 -20.07
CA LYS A 126 -5.86 4.40 -21.41
C LYS A 126 -6.62 3.73 -22.56
N GLN A 127 -7.03 2.48 -22.39
CA GLN A 127 -7.83 1.79 -23.40
C GLN A 127 -9.25 2.35 -23.47
N ASP A 128 -9.84 2.64 -22.32
CA ASP A 128 -11.20 3.17 -22.26
C ASP A 128 -11.25 4.63 -22.74
N GLU A 129 -10.27 5.47 -22.38
CA GLU A 129 -10.08 6.80 -22.97
C GLU A 129 -9.96 6.73 -24.50
N LYS A 130 -9.19 5.75 -25.03
CA LYS A 130 -9.02 5.59 -26.48
C LYS A 130 -10.31 5.16 -27.18
N LYS A 131 -11.09 4.25 -26.59
CA LYS A 131 -12.42 3.86 -27.12
C LYS A 131 -13.41 5.01 -27.11
N GLN A 132 -13.30 5.92 -26.14
CA GLN A 132 -14.16 7.11 -26.03
C GLN A 132 -13.80 8.20 -27.05
N SER A 133 -12.57 8.21 -27.57
CA SER A 133 -12.08 9.20 -28.54
C SER A 133 -12.27 8.77 -30.02
N THR A 134 -12.74 7.55 -30.28
CA THR A 134 -12.96 6.98 -31.63
C THR A 134 -14.43 6.77 -31.91
#